data_AF-A0A3D8VD48-F1
#
_entry.id   AF-A0A3D8VD48-F1
#
_cell.length_a   1.000
_cell.length_b   1.000
_cell.length_c   1.000
_cell.angle_alpha   90.00
_cell.angle_beta   90.00
_cell.angle_gamma   90.00
#
_symmetry.space_group_name_H-M   'P 1'
#
loop_
_entity.id
_entity.type
_entity.pdbx_description
1 polymer ?
#
loop_
_entity_poly.entity_id
_entity_poly.type
_entity_poly.pdbx_seq_one_letter_code
_entity_poly.pdbx_strand_id
1 'polypeptide(L)' 'MESTMNEVLRTLPPDWRMEVHGPSCGWPNCTLIITSPQGLQIRFVHRPDEGARKLTEQLQQAMGYRQDVSSWG' A
#
# COMPACT_ATOMS: atom_id res chain seq x y z
N MET A 1 24.63 -16.95 -28.82
CA MET A 1 23.48 -17.00 -27.89
C MET A 1 23.82 -16.08 -26.74
N GLU A 2 23.42 -14.81 -26.83
CA GLU A 2 23.59 -13.85 -25.75
C GLU A 2 22.55 -14.13 -24.67
N SER A 3 23.02 -14.57 -23.51
CA SER A 3 22.21 -14.63 -22.30
C SER A 3 21.99 -13.20 -21.83
N THR A 4 20.84 -12.61 -22.18
CA THR A 4 20.40 -11.34 -21.61
C THR A 4 20.19 -11.56 -20.12
N MET A 5 21.21 -11.23 -19.32
CA MET A 5 21.09 -11.09 -17.88
C MET A 5 19.92 -10.14 -17.64
N ASN A 6 18.84 -10.67 -17.08
CA ASN A 6 17.68 -9.93 -16.62
C ASN A 6 18.10 -9.17 -15.35
N GLU A 7 19.01 -8.20 -15.51
CA GLU A 7 19.35 -7.27 -14.43
C GLU A 7 18.08 -6.48 -14.14
N VAL A 8 17.48 -6.78 -12.99
CA VAL A 8 16.35 -6.04 -12.44
C VAL A 8 16.80 -4.58 -12.34
N LEU A 9 16.31 -3.74 -13.26
CA LEU A 9 16.57 -2.31 -13.28
C LEU A 9 16.21 -1.73 -11.91
N ARG A 10 17.23 -1.28 -11.17
CA ARG A 10 17.06 -0.64 -9.85
C ARG A 10 16.65 0.83 -9.96
N THR A 11 16.57 1.35 -11.19
CA THR A 11 16.31 2.75 -11.50
C THR A 11 15.21 2.87 -12.54
N LEU A 12 14.46 3.96 -12.50
CA LEU A 12 13.46 4.24 -13.54
C LEU A 12 14.13 4.50 -14.90
N PRO A 13 13.46 4.20 -16.02
CA PRO A 13 13.94 4.60 -17.34
C PRO A 13 14.00 6.14 -17.48
N PRO A 14 14.75 6.67 -18.48
CA PRO A 14 14.84 8.11 -18.73
C PRO A 14 13.47 8.77 -18.89
N ASP A 15 13.35 10.02 -18.43
CA ASP A 15 12.13 10.85 -18.48
C ASP A 15 10.93 10.35 -17.67
N TRP A 16 11.05 9.21 -16.99
CA TRP A 16 10.08 8.79 -15.98
C TRP A 16 10.28 9.58 -14.68
N ARG A 17 9.18 9.90 -14.01
CA ARG A 17 9.18 10.61 -12.73
C ARG A 17 8.63 9.74 -11.62
N MET A 18 9.15 9.94 -10.41
CA MET A 18 8.71 9.26 -9.20
C MET A 18 8.32 10.28 -8.14
N GLU A 19 7.15 10.11 -7.54
CA GLU A 19 6.69 10.90 -6.41
C GLU A 19 6.34 9.95 -5.26
N VAL A 20 6.81 10.29 -4.06
CA VAL A 20 6.54 9.53 -2.83
C VAL A 20 5.82 10.45 -1.87
N HIS A 21 4.61 10.06 -1.49
CA HIS A 21 3.83 10.73 -0.47
C HIS A 21 3.76 9.82 0.76
N GLY A 22 4.31 10.31 1.87
CA GLY A 22 4.12 9.70 3.16
C GLY A 22 2.67 9.86 3.65
N PRO A 23 2.28 9.11 4.69
CA PRO A 23 0.99 9.29 5.31
C PRO A 23 0.93 10.68 5.95
N SER A 24 -0.23 11.33 5.84
CA SER A 24 -0.48 12.67 6.40
C SER A 24 -1.88 12.75 7.00
N CYS A 25 -2.20 13.85 7.70
CA CYS A 25 -3.51 14.01 8.34
C CYS A 25 -4.63 13.94 7.29
N GLY A 26 -5.53 12.97 7.41
CA GLY A 26 -6.58 12.68 6.41
C GLY A 26 -6.17 11.75 5.25
N TRP A 27 -4.88 11.42 5.13
CA TRP A 27 -4.33 10.51 4.11
C TRP A 27 -3.47 9.44 4.80
N PRO A 28 -4.06 8.36 5.31
CA PRO A 28 -3.35 7.37 6.12
C PRO A 28 -2.38 6.49 5.32
N ASN A 29 -2.42 6.56 3.98
CA ASN A 29 -1.70 5.63 3.12
C ASN A 29 -0.43 6.28 2.55
N CYS A 30 0.66 5.52 2.54
CA CYS A 30 1.80 5.82 1.71
C CYS A 30 1.40 5.66 0.23
N THR A 31 1.77 6.61 -0.61
CA THR A 31 1.53 6.52 -2.05
C THR A 31 2.84 6.69 -2.81
N LEU A 32 3.11 5.78 -3.74
CA LEU A 32 4.15 5.92 -4.76
C LEU A 32 3.46 6.15 -6.10
N ILE A 33 3.85 7.21 -6.80
CA ILE A 33 3.35 7.54 -8.14
C ILE A 33 4.52 7.49 -9.09
N ILE A 34 4.37 6.72 -10.17
CA ILE A 34 5.34 6.64 -11.25
C ILE A 34 4.66 7.20 -12.50
N THR A 35 5.23 8.25 -13.08
CA THR A 35 4.69 8.94 -14.25
C THR A 35 5.60 8.70 -15.45
N SER A 36 5.02 8.17 -16.53
CA SER A 36 5.71 7.97 -17.81
C SER A 36 5.92 9.29 -18.55
N PRO A 37 6.81 9.33 -19.56
CA PRO A 37 7.04 10.52 -20.37
C PRO A 37 5.80 11.01 -21.13
N GLN A 38 4.85 10.12 -21.42
CA GLN A 38 3.57 10.48 -22.06
C GLN A 38 2.52 10.98 -21.06
N GLY A 39 2.85 11.06 -19.77
CA GLY A 39 1.95 11.50 -18.71
C GLY A 39 1.06 10.39 -18.11
N LEU A 40 1.17 9.14 -18.56
CA LEU A 40 0.49 8.01 -17.92
C LEU A 40 1.04 7.81 -16.51
N GLN A 41 0.14 7.69 -15.53
CA GLN A 41 0.48 7.50 -14.12
C GLN A 41 0.16 6.08 -13.63
N ILE A 42 1.11 5.47 -12.93
CA ILE A 42 0.93 4.22 -12.20
C ILE A 42 1.01 4.55 -10.71
N ARG A 43 -0.06 4.22 -9.97
CA ARG A 43 -0.19 4.55 -8.55
C ARG A 43 -0.17 3.30 -7.69
N PHE A 44 0.80 3.23 -6.79
CA PHE A 44 0.90 2.20 -5.76
C PHE A 44 0.51 2.80 -4.41
N VAL A 45 -0.44 2.16 -3.73
CA VAL A 45 -0.93 2.62 -2.42
C VAL A 45 -0.60 1.53 -1.40
N HIS A 46 0.13 1.90 -0.36
CA HIS A 46 0.46 1.02 0.76
C HIS A 46 -0.14 1.59 2.05
N ARG A 47 -0.85 0.73 2.79
CA ARG A 47 -1.44 1.08 4.08
C ARG A 47 -0.51 0.63 5.20
N PRO A 48 0.25 1.52 5.83
CA PRO A 48 1.25 1.14 6.84
C PRO A 48 0.62 0.47 8.08
N ASP A 49 -0.66 0.75 8.35
CA ASP A 49 -1.44 0.21 9.45
C ASP A 49 -2.13 -1.13 9.13
N GLU A 50 -2.03 -1.64 7.90
CA GLU A 50 -2.76 -2.86 7.48
C GLU A 50 -2.40 -4.09 8.32
N GLY A 51 -1.13 -4.21 8.71
CA GLY A 51 -0.67 -5.28 9.60
C GLY A 51 -1.30 -5.18 11.00
N ALA A 52 -1.32 -3.99 11.59
CA ALA A 52 -1.93 -3.76 12.90
C ALA A 52 -3.45 -4.00 12.86
N ARG A 53 -4.11 -3.59 11.77
CA ARG A 53 -5.54 -3.84 11.54
C ARG A 53 -5.84 -5.34 11.48
N LYS A 54 -5.09 -6.10 10.67
CA LYS A 54 -5.26 -7.57 10.56
C LYS A 54 -5.04 -8.27 11.90
N LEU A 55 -4.02 -7.87 12.66
CA LEU A 55 -3.78 -8.40 14.01
C LEU A 55 -4.94 -8.10 14.96
N THR A 56 -5.49 -6.89 14.89
CA THR A 56 -6.64 -6.49 15.70
C THR A 56 -7.89 -7.30 15.34
N GLU A 57 -8.16 -7.50 14.04
CA GLU A 57 -9.26 -8.34 13.55
C GLU A 57 -9.11 -9.80 14.04
N GLN A 58 -7.90 -10.37 13.96
CA GLN A 58 -7.62 -11.72 14.47
C GLN A 58 -7.80 -11.83 15.98
N LEU A 59 -7.34 -10.82 16.74
CA LEU A 59 -7.54 -10.77 18.19
C LEU A 59 -9.03 -10.68 18.55
N GLN A 60 -9.81 -9.86 17.85
CA GLN A 60 -11.26 -9.78 18.07
C GLN A 60 -11.97 -11.12 17.82
N GLN A 61 -11.57 -11.83 16.77
CA GLN A 61 -12.08 -13.17 16.47
C GLN A 61 -11.66 -14.19 17.56
N ALA A 62 -10.40 -14.19 17.96
CA ALA A 62 -9.86 -15.10 18.97
C ALA A 62 -10.45 -14.86 20.37
N MET A 63 -10.72 -13.60 20.70
CA MET A 63 -11.37 -13.19 21.95
C MET A 63 -12.87 -13.50 21.96
N GLY A 64 -13.43 -14.02 20.87
CA GLY A 64 -14.83 -14.39 20.79
C GLY A 64 -15.76 -13.21 20.99
N TYR A 65 -15.41 -12.01 20.48
CA TYR A 65 -16.25 -10.82 20.54
C TYR A 65 -17.51 -11.02 19.69
N ARG A 66 -18.44 -11.83 20.21
CA ARG A 66 -19.83 -11.91 19.82
C ARG A 66 -20.46 -10.63 20.36
N GLN A 67 -20.47 -9.58 19.54
CA GLN A 67 -21.23 -8.38 19.83
C GLN A 67 -22.71 -8.77 19.79
N ASP A 68 -23.24 -9.19 20.92
CA ASP A 68 -24.67 -9.20 21.18
C ASP A 68 -25.09 -7.73 21.34
N VAL A 69 -25.30 -7.05 20.21
CA VAL A 69 -25.84 -5.68 20.18
C VAL A 69 -27.36 -5.75 20.34
N SER A 70 -27.81 -6.50 21.36
CA SER A 70 -29.22 -6.64 21.75
C SER A 70 -29.39 -6.42 23.25
N SER A 71 -28.81 -5.33 23.77
CA SER A 71 -29.30 -4.69 25.00
C SER A 71 -28.57 -3.37 25.22
N TRP A 72 -29.07 -2.32 24.60
CA TRP A 72 -29.07 -1.00 25.21
C TRP A 72 -30.41 -0.34 24.87
N GLY A 73 -31.35 -0.48 25.81
CA GLY A 73 -32.48 0.44 26.05
C GLY A 73 -33.53 0.56 24.96
#